data_AF-X0SM85-F1
#
_entry.id   AF-X0SM85-F1
#
_cell.length_a   1.000
_cell.length_b   1.000
_cell.length_c   1.000
_cell.angle_alpha   90.00
_cell.angle_beta   90.00
_cell.angle_gamma   90.00
#
_symmetry.space_group_name_H-M   'P 1'
#
loop_
_entity.id
_entity.type
_entity.pdbx_description
1 polymer ?
#
loop_
_entity_poly.entity_id
_entity_poly.type
_entity_poly.pdbx_seq_one_letter_code
_entity_poly.pdbx_strand_id
1 'polypeptide(L)' 'AEPGVNLSVADIKRHTMEQLATYKVPQIVEFRTELPRNPGGKVLKRLLR' A
#
# COMPACT_ATOMS: atom_id res chain seq x y z
N ALA A 1 -8.11 -3.27 12.82
CA ALA A 1 -8.88 -3.39 11.58
C ALA A 1 -10.28 -3.84 11.97
N GLU A 2 -11.33 -3.12 11.54
CA GLU A 2 -12.69 -3.59 11.79
C GLU A 2 -12.92 -4.90 11.02
N PRO A 3 -13.44 -5.94 11.68
CA PRO A 3 -13.68 -7.22 11.03
C PRO A 3 -14.81 -7.07 9.99
N GLY A 4 -14.49 -7.32 8.71
CA GLY A 4 -15.45 -7.35 7.61
C GLY A 4 -15.11 -6.47 6.40
N VAL A 5 -14.18 -5.53 6.54
CA VAL A 5 -13.77 -4.67 5.41
C VAL A 5 -12.65 -5.37 4.63
N ASN A 6 -13.02 -6.01 3.53
CA ASN A 6 -12.07 -6.62 2.60
C ASN A 6 -11.60 -5.56 1.59
N LEU A 7 -10.50 -4.87 1.91
CA LEU A 7 -9.93 -3.81 1.05
C LEU A 7 -9.31 -4.43 -0.21
N SER A 8 -9.72 -3.96 -1.38
CA SER A 8 -9.19 -4.44 -2.66
C SER A 8 -8.19 -3.46 -3.28
N VAL A 9 -7.42 -3.95 -4.26
CA VAL A 9 -6.53 -3.10 -5.09
C VAL A 9 -7.33 -2.04 -5.85
N ALA A 10 -8.54 -2.37 -6.31
CA ALA A 10 -9.40 -1.45 -7.05
C ALA A 10 -9.84 -0.26 -6.18
N ASP A 11 -10.10 -0.50 -4.88
CA ASP A 11 -10.47 0.54 -3.94
C ASP A 11 -9.31 1.53 -3.72
N ILE A 12 -8.09 1.02 -3.55
CA ILE A 12 -6.87 1.85 -3.45
C ILE A 12 -6.73 2.71 -4.71
N LYS A 13 -6.82 2.11 -5.90
CA LYS A 13 -6.66 2.83 -7.17
C LYS A 13 -7.73 3.90 -7.35
N ARG A 14 -9.01 3.58 -7.10
CA ARG A 14 -10.13 4.52 -7.16
C ARG A 14 -9.89 5.73 -6.24
N HIS A 15 -9.58 5.47 -4.97
CA HIS A 15 -9.31 6.50 -3.98
C HIS A 15 -8.15 7.43 -4.38
N THR A 16 -7.07 6.86 -4.95
CA THR A 16 -5.94 7.67 -5.43
C THR A 16 -6.24 8.44 -6.71
N MET A 17 -7.05 7.92 -7.63
CA MET A 17 -7.45 8.63 -8.85
C MET A 17 -8.30 9.86 -8.57
N GLU A 18 -9.15 9.82 -7.54
CA GLU A 18 -9.99 10.94 -7.13
C GLU A 18 -9.20 12.12 -6.53
N GLN A 19 -8.01 11.86 -6.00
CA GLN A 19 -7.24 12.85 -5.22
C GLN A 19 -5.87 13.21 -5.81
N LEU A 20 -5.32 12.36 -6.68
CA LEU A 20 -3.99 12.54 -7.26
C LEU A 20 -4.09 12.68 -8.78
N ALA A 21 -3.13 13.40 -9.35
CA ALA A 21 -2.94 13.39 -10.80
C ALA A 21 -2.66 11.96 -11.30
N THR A 22 -3.14 11.62 -12.49
CA THR A 22 -3.10 10.25 -13.04
C THR A 22 -1.72 9.59 -12.99
N TYR A 23 -0.65 10.34 -13.21
CA TYR A 23 0.72 9.81 -13.18
C TYR A 23 1.23 9.43 -11.78
N LYS A 24 0.53 9.82 -10.71
CA LYS A 24 0.84 9.46 -9.31
C LYS A 24 0.04 8.26 -8.81
N VAL A 25 -0.90 7.76 -9.62
CA VAL A 25 -1.69 6.58 -9.27
C VAL A 25 -0.77 5.34 -9.28
N PRO A 26 -0.72 4.55 -8.20
CA PRO A 26 0.17 3.40 -8.12
C PRO A 26 -0.22 2.34 -9.15
N GLN A 27 0.78 1.84 -9.89
CA GLN A 27 0.57 0.78 -10.88
C GLN A 27 0.37 -0.57 -10.20
N ILE A 28 1.16 -0.84 -9.16
CA ILE A 28 1.19 -2.08 -8.38
C ILE A 28 0.82 -1.76 -6.94
N VAL A 29 -0.04 -2.59 -6.35
CA VAL A 29 -0.42 -2.55 -4.94
C VAL A 29 -0.35 -3.97 -4.42
N GLU A 30 0.39 -4.18 -3.34
CA GLU A 30 0.56 -5.48 -2.69
C GLU A 30 0.15 -5.36 -1.23
N PHE A 31 -0.70 -6.27 -0.77
CA PHE A 31 -1.08 -6.36 0.63
C PHE A 31 -0.15 -7.33 1.35
N ARG A 32 0.50 -6.84 2.40
CA ARG A 32 1.35 -7.65 3.28
C ARG A 32 0.83 -7.55 4.71
N THR A 33 1.04 -8.60 5.49
CA THR A 33 0.72 -8.60 6.93
C THR A 33 1.60 -7.63 7.71
N GLU A 34 2.84 -7.42 7.26
CA GLU A 34 3.79 -6.50 7.89
C GLU A 34 4.81 -5.92 6.89
N LEU A 35 5.46 -4.82 7.31
CA LEU A 35 6.57 -4.22 6.59
C LEU A 35 7.90 -4.77 7.12
N PRO A 36 8.88 -5.08 6.26
CA PRO A 36 10.19 -5.51 6.69
C PRO A 36 10.88 -4.36 7.41
N ARG A 37 11.33 -4.59 8.64
CA ARG A 37 12.00 -3.58 9.47
C ARG A 37 13.36 -4.09 9.95
N ASN A 38 14.26 -3.16 10.25
CA ASN A 38 15.50 -3.47 10.96
C ASN A 38 15.26 -3.57 12.49
N PRO A 39 16.23 -4.01 13.30
CA PRO A 39 16.06 -4.10 14.75
C PRO A 39 15.70 -2.78 15.44
N GLY A 40 16.08 -1.63 14.85
CA GLY A 40 15.68 -0.30 15.32
C GLY A 40 14.33 0.18 14.79
N GLY A 41 13.54 -0.68 14.14
CA GLY A 41 12.18 -0.40 13.65
C GLY A 41 12.06 0.33 12.31
N LYS A 42 13.17 0.70 11.65
CA LYS A 42 13.14 1.39 10.35
C LYS A 42 12.76 0.42 9.22
N VAL A 43 11.90 0.86 8.30
CA VAL A 43 11.47 0.05 7.14
C VAL A 43 12.63 -0.15 6.16
N LEU A 44 12.85 -1.41 5.77
CA LEU A 44 13.88 -1.83 4.83
C LEU A 44 13.37 -1.77 3.38
N LYS A 45 13.32 -0.57 2.80
CA LYS A 45 12.81 -0.33 1.42
C LYS A 45 13.47 -1.21 0.35
N ARG A 46 14.72 -1.63 0.53
CA ARG A 46 15.44 -2.51 -0.42
C ARG A 46 14.72 -3.86 -0.64
N LEU A 47 13.92 -4.31 0.33
CA LEU A 47 13.17 -5.57 0.30
C LEU A 47 11.73 -5.40 -0.22
N LEU A 48 11.34 -4.19 -0.62
CA LEU A 48 9.98 -3.81 -1.05
C LEU A 48 9.96 -3.34 -2.52
N ARG A 49 10.84 -3.88 -3.37
CA ARG A 49 10.90 -3.48 -4.79
C ARG A 49 9.70 -3.97 -5.57
#